data_AF-C7NFM8-F1
#
_entry.id   AF-C7NFM8-F1
#
_cell.length_a   1.000
_cell.length_b   1.000
_cell.length_c   1.000
_cell.angle_alpha   90.00
_cell.angle_beta   90.00
_cell.angle_gamma   90.00
#
_symmetry.space_group_name_H-M   'P 1'
#
loop_
_entity.id
_entity.type
_entity.pdbx_description
1 polymer ?
#
loop_
_entity_poly.entity_id
_entity_poly.type
_entity_poly.pdbx_seq_one_letter_code
_entity_poly.pdbx_strand_id
1 'polypeptide(L)' 'MESVDLGECLAGRVRSFVAEHRVDLGAIDFLVQEDGTPVFLEINLVFDWRYFQKNAGDTRVSDALCEYFEGAVRA' A
#
# COMPACT_ATOMS: atom_id res chain seq x y z
N MET A 1 15.34 -6.07 -2.18
CA MET A 1 14.63 -4.90 -1.62
C MET A 1 13.93 -5.35 -0.36
N GLU A 2 14.01 -4.58 0.72
CA GLU A 2 13.49 -4.97 2.03
C GLU A 2 12.16 -4.27 2.30
N SER A 3 11.22 -4.96 2.95
CA SER A 3 9.99 -4.34 3.47
C SER A 3 10.26 -3.70 4.83
N VAL A 4 9.68 -2.54 5.06
CA VAL A 4 9.71 -1.83 6.34
C VAL A 4 8.33 -1.84 7.00
N ASP A 5 8.32 -1.89 8.32
CA ASP A 5 7.11 -1.66 9.10
C ASP A 5 6.81 -0.15 9.15
N LEU A 6 5.58 0.23 8.81
CA LEU A 6 5.11 1.62 8.86
C LEU A 6 4.87 2.11 10.30
N GLY A 7 4.71 1.18 11.25
CA GLY A 7 4.27 1.46 12.61
C GLY A 7 2.78 1.79 12.68
N GLU A 8 2.18 1.52 13.85
CA GLU A 8 0.72 1.59 14.05
C GLU A 8 0.12 2.98 13.81
N CYS A 9 0.86 4.05 14.15
CA CYS A 9 0.36 5.41 13.98
C CYS A 9 0.17 5.77 12.50
N LEU A 10 1.18 5.52 11.66
CA LEU A 10 1.10 5.80 10.23
C LEU A 10 0.11 4.85 9.55
N ALA A 11 0.14 3.56 9.89
CA ALA A 11 -0.80 2.59 9.36
C ALA A 11 -2.26 2.97 9.67
N GLY A 12 -2.56 3.45 10.88
CA GLY A 12 -3.89 3.94 11.25
C GLY A 12 -4.34 5.17 10.46
N ARG A 13 -3.43 6.11 10.18
CA ARG A 13 -3.71 7.28 9.35
C ARG A 13 -3.97 6.90 7.89
N VAL A 14 -3.16 5.99 7.33
CA VAL A 14 -3.36 5.46 5.98
C VAL A 14 -4.72 4.78 5.87
N ARG A 15 -5.09 3.91 6.84
CA ARG A 15 -6.42 3.27 6.87
C ARG A 15 -7.57 4.29 6.90
N SER A 16 -7.42 5.36 7.66
CA SER A 16 -8.44 6.43 7.74
C SER A 16 -8.58 7.17 6.41
N PHE A 17 -7.45 7.54 5.79
CA PHE A 17 -7.41 8.21 4.50
C PHE A 17 -8.08 7.39 3.39
N VAL A 18 -7.70 6.11 3.24
CA VAL A 18 -8.27 5.26 2.18
C VAL A 18 -9.78 5.01 2.38
N ALA A 19 -10.23 4.91 3.63
CA ALA A 19 -11.66 4.76 3.95
C ALA A 19 -12.46 6.04 3.63
N GLU A 20 -11.95 7.21 3.99
CA GLU A 20 -12.59 8.50 3.70
C GLU A 20 -12.74 8.74 2.20
N HIS A 21 -11.72 8.37 1.42
CA HIS A 21 -11.68 8.57 -0.03
C HIS A 21 -12.23 7.38 -0.83
N ARG A 22 -12.70 6.31 -0.17
CA ARG A 22 -13.22 5.08 -0.81
C ARG A 22 -12.23 4.50 -1.82
N VAL A 23 -10.97 4.37 -1.40
CA VAL A 23 -9.92 3.76 -2.21
C VAL A 23 -9.70 2.33 -1.74
N ASP A 24 -10.03 1.37 -2.59
CA ASP A 24 -9.78 -0.04 -2.31
C ASP A 24 -8.35 -0.45 -2.71
N LEU A 25 -7.85 0.09 -3.82
CA LEU A 25 -6.55 -0.25 -4.41
C LEU A 25 -5.75 1.01 -4.78
N GLY A 26 -4.48 1.05 -4.41
CA GLY A 26 -3.57 2.14 -4.74
C GLY A 26 -2.18 1.94 -4.13
N ALA A 27 -1.19 2.67 -4.65
CA ALA A 27 0.11 2.84 -4.00
C ALA A 27 0.22 4.26 -3.43
N ILE A 28 0.74 4.37 -2.21
CA ILE A 28 0.95 5.65 -1.53
C ILE A 28 2.44 5.86 -1.34
N ASP A 29 2.91 7.00 -1.80
CA ASP A 29 4.31 7.38 -1.68
C ASP A 29 4.51 8.34 -0.50
N PHE A 30 5.49 8.01 0.33
CA PHE A 30 5.94 8.84 1.44
C PHE A 30 7.41 9.19 1.27
N LEU A 31 7.75 10.45 1.57
CA LEU A 31 9.12 10.83 1.88
C LEU A 31 9.32 10.70 3.39
N VAL A 32 10.28 9.90 3.82
CA VAL A 32 10.68 9.82 5.23
C VAL A 32 11.77 10.86 5.49
N GLN A 33 11.51 11.81 6.38
CA GLN A 33 12.48 12.81 6.82
C GLN A 33 13.58 12.18 7.69
N GLU A 34 14.68 12.90 7.91
CA GLU A 34 15.81 12.42 8.74
C GLU A 34 15.41 12.06 10.18
N ASP A 35 14.39 12.73 10.72
CA ASP A 35 13.82 12.47 12.05
C ASP A 35 12.79 11.32 12.06
N GLY A 36 12.60 10.64 10.92
CA GLY A 36 11.65 9.56 10.74
C GLY A 36 10.22 10.01 10.43
N THR A 37 9.95 11.31 10.33
CA THR A 37 8.61 11.83 10.04
C THR A 37 8.21 11.49 8.60
N PRO A 38 7.06 10.79 8.38
CA PRO A 38 6.57 10.52 7.04
C PRO A 38 5.81 11.73 6.47
N VAL A 39 6.18 12.15 5.27
CA VAL A 39 5.49 13.19 4.49
C VAL A 39 4.78 12.53 3.32
N PHE A 40 3.46 12.64 3.27
CA PHE A 40 2.65 12.17 2.14
C PHE A 40 3.03 12.94 0.87
N LEU A 41 3.29 12.22 -0.21
CA LEU A 41 3.58 12.80 -1.53
C LEU A 41 2.39 12.63 -2.46
N GLU A 42 2.00 11.38 -2.72
CA GLU A 42 0.92 11.06 -3.65
C GLU A 42 0.25 9.73 -3.35
N ILE A 43 -0.92 9.54 -3.98
CA ILE A 43 -1.53 8.23 -4.18
C ILE A 43 -1.73 8.00 -5.67
N ASN A 44 -1.24 6.86 -6.17
CA ASN A 44 -1.43 6.42 -7.55
C ASN A 44 -2.43 5.25 -7.59
N LEU A 45 -3.58 5.46 -8.21
CA LEU A 45 -4.66 4.46 -8.29
C LEU A 45 -4.44 3.38 -9.37
N VAL A 46 -3.49 3.58 -10.29
CA VAL A 46 -3.15 2.61 -11.34
C VAL A 46 -1.88 1.82 -11.01
N PHE A 47 -1.17 2.20 -9.93
CA PHE A 47 0.03 1.62 -9.31
C PHE A 47 0.69 0.39 -9.96
N ASP A 48 2.03 0.40 -10.03
CA ASP A 48 2.80 -0.80 -10.40
C ASP A 48 3.52 -1.40 -9.17
N TRP A 49 3.04 -2.55 -8.72
CA TRP A 49 3.64 -3.28 -7.60
C TRP A 49 4.64 -4.36 -8.04
N ARG A 50 4.69 -4.71 -9.34
CA ARG A 50 5.43 -5.88 -9.83
C ARG A 50 6.94 -5.70 -9.71
N TYR A 51 7.43 -4.47 -9.88
CA TYR A 51 8.83 -4.14 -9.66
C TYR A 51 9.26 -4.47 -8.23
N PHE A 52 8.46 -4.04 -7.24
CA PHE A 52 8.73 -4.26 -5.81
C PHE A 52 8.75 -5.75 -5.49
N GLN A 53 7.74 -6.50 -5.92
CA GLN A 53 7.65 -7.94 -5.69
C GLN A 53 8.82 -8.73 -6.29
N LYS A 54 9.18 -8.44 -7.54
CA LYS A 54 10.31 -9.09 -8.21
C LYS A 54 11.63 -8.88 -7.44
N ASN A 55 11.87 -7.66 -6.96
CA ASN A 55 13.11 -7.30 -6.29
C ASN A 55 13.12 -7.67 -4.79
N ALA A 56 11.96 -7.95 -4.19
CA ALA A 56 11.83 -8.47 -2.84
C ALA A 56 11.76 -10.01 -2.79
N GLY A 57 11.42 -10.67 -3.91
CA GLY A 57 11.14 -12.11 -3.93
C GLY A 57 9.85 -12.45 -3.16
N ASP A 58 8.85 -11.58 -3.23
CA ASP A 58 7.67 -11.59 -2.36
C ASP A 58 6.36 -11.48 -3.15
N THR A 59 5.38 -12.34 -2.87
CA THR A 59 4.10 -12.42 -3.59
C THR A 59 2.91 -11.74 -2.88
N ARG A 60 3.09 -11.22 -1.65
CA ARG A 60 1.98 -10.74 -0.80
C ARG A 60 1.00 -9.75 -1.45
N VAL A 61 1.48 -8.82 -2.27
CA VAL A 61 0.59 -7.84 -2.94
C VAL A 61 -0.25 -8.51 -4.01
N SER A 62 0.34 -9.40 -4.81
CA SER A 62 -0.40 -10.19 -5.81
C SER A 62 -1.41 -11.12 -5.16
N ASP A 63 -1.04 -11.77 -4.04
CA ASP A 63 -1.93 -12.65 -3.29
C ASP A 63 -3.15 -11.87 -2.75
N ALA A 64 -2.92 -10.69 -2.15
CA ALA A 64 -4.00 -9.82 -1.68
C ALA A 64 -4.92 -9.31 -2.81
N LEU A 65 -4.36 -9.01 -3.99
CA LEU A 65 -5.15 -8.63 -5.17
C LEU A 65 -6.03 -9.78 -5.66
N CYS A 66 -5.50 -11.01 -5.70
CA CYS A 66 -6.28 -12.20 -6.05
C CYS A 66 -7.45 -12.39 -5.08
N GLU A 67 -7.20 -12.35 -3.77
CA GLU A 67 -8.23 -12.47 -2.74
C GLU A 67 -9.31 -11.38 -2.88
N TYR A 68 -8.89 -10.13 -3.12
CA TYR A 68 -9.81 -9.01 -3.33
C TYR A 68 -10.72 -9.23 -4.53
N PHE A 69 -10.17 -9.64 -5.68
CA PHE A 69 -10.96 -9.90 -6.89
C PHE A 69 -11.85 -11.13 -6.74
N GLU A 70 -11.39 -12.20 -6.09
CA GLU A 70 -12.23 -13.36 -5.79
C GLU A 70 -13.44 -12.99 -4.92
N GLY A 71 -13.23 -12.10 -3.94
CA GLY A 71 -14.32 -11.56 -3.11
C GLY A 71 -15.31 -10.75 -3.93
N ALA A 72 -14.82 -9.86 -4.81
CA ALA A 72 -15.66 -9.02 -5.66
C ALA A 72 -16.49 -9.82 -6.67
N VAL A 73 -15.99 -10.96 -7.17
CA VAL A 73 -16.72 -11.84 -8.09
C VAL A 73 -17.85 -12.63 -7.39
N ARG A 74 -17.71 -12.87 -6.07
CA ARG A 74 -18.68 -13.64 -5.28
C ARG A 74 -19.81 -12.80 -4.69
N ALA A 75 -19.67 -11.47 -4.68
CA ALA A 75 -20.64 -10.52 -4.15
C ALA A 75 -21.71 -10.15 -5.20
#